data_AF-A0A946GGL0-F1
#
_entry.id   AF-A0A946GGL0-F1
#
_cell.length_a   1.000
_cell.length_b   1.000
_cell.length_c   1.000
_cell.angle_alpha   90.00
_cell.angle_beta   90.00
_cell.angle_gamma   90.00
#
_symmetry.space_group_name_H-M   'P 1'
#
loop_
_entity.id
_entity.type
_entity.pdbx_description
1 polymer ?
#
loop_
_entity_poly.entity_id
_entity_poly.type
_entity_poly.pdbx_seq_one_letter_code
_entity_poly.pdbx_strand_id
1 'polypeptide(L)'
;MYDAPIDENWAPSKYWGADDKAGSANHMKNPENVKRALSTVKKFKAISVGKYYHREAPAFGPRGWNMTIPGTPTGGPFGANALFYHDELVTTEIGQIQTQFDGPGHIGVNTSNGMFLYNGFNPMNPENGYERGAGGRVVGLGDAGVEHVAETGFVCRLVVLDAVAYKKKIGQISLSAEMLPIPKTSADVGGIVTADDIDGILKMQGLSPIQSGDCVALHTGQGNTWSNDRYKAMSSDERAAARAMFAQGEPGFGYSACEYFGERNIALTMGDTSANDAQPGNEVEGWAVPCHTELQVKYGVWNLENVDTKSLVDGKIYEGAFIWSPLRIIGATGSPGNPIVLY
;
A
#
# COMPACT_ATOMS: atom_id res chain seq x y z
N MET A 1 1.40 -15.45 20.93
CA MET A 1 0.25 -16.03 20.19
C MET A 1 -0.89 -15.04 20.32
N TYR A 2 -1.60 -14.79 19.22
CA TYR A 2 -2.69 -13.82 19.14
C TYR A 2 -3.91 -14.57 18.60
N ASP A 3 -4.86 -14.89 19.49
CA ASP A 3 -5.95 -15.83 19.21
C ASP A 3 -7.28 -15.14 18.85
N ALA A 4 -7.30 -13.80 18.75
CA ALA A 4 -8.45 -13.05 18.29
C ALA A 4 -9.05 -13.56 16.95
N PRO A 5 -8.25 -13.99 15.95
CA PRO A 5 -8.84 -14.55 14.72
C PRO A 5 -9.72 -15.79 14.95
N ILE A 6 -9.41 -16.58 15.97
CA ILE A 6 -10.16 -17.78 16.36
C ILE A 6 -11.34 -17.37 17.24
N ASP A 7 -11.07 -16.61 18.31
CA ASP A 7 -12.05 -16.26 19.33
C ASP A 7 -13.19 -15.39 18.76
N GLU A 8 -12.89 -14.54 17.78
CA GLU A 8 -13.83 -13.62 17.14
C GLU A 8 -14.36 -14.13 15.79
N ASN A 9 -13.94 -15.32 15.35
CA ASN A 9 -14.34 -15.94 14.07
C ASN A 9 -14.08 -15.04 12.85
N TRP A 10 -12.84 -14.62 12.64
CA TRP A 10 -12.47 -13.79 11.47
C TRP A 10 -12.62 -14.52 10.13
N ALA A 11 -12.64 -15.86 10.15
CA ALA A 11 -12.85 -16.70 8.98
C ALA A 11 -14.06 -17.65 9.15
N PRO A 12 -14.82 -17.93 8.07
CA PRO A 12 -14.67 -17.33 6.74
C PRO A 12 -15.08 -15.85 6.73
N SER A 13 -14.60 -15.10 5.74
CA SER A 13 -14.91 -13.68 5.59
C SER A 13 -16.41 -13.45 5.53
N LYS A 14 -16.95 -12.66 6.46
CA LYS A 14 -18.38 -12.30 6.50
C LYS A 14 -18.84 -11.51 5.27
N TYR A 15 -17.92 -10.89 4.52
CA TYR A 15 -18.23 -10.09 3.33
C TYR A 15 -18.13 -10.89 2.04
N TRP A 16 -17.18 -11.82 1.94
CA TRP A 16 -16.80 -12.43 0.67
C TRP A 16 -17.00 -13.95 0.61
N GLY A 17 -17.18 -14.61 1.76
CA GLY A 17 -17.43 -16.05 1.85
C GLY A 17 -16.16 -16.90 1.95
N ALA A 18 -16.36 -18.21 2.14
CA ALA A 18 -15.28 -19.15 2.47
C ALA A 18 -14.31 -19.43 1.30
N ASP A 19 -14.78 -19.33 0.06
CA ASP A 19 -13.96 -19.61 -1.13
C ASP A 19 -13.20 -18.36 -1.64
N ASP A 20 -13.33 -17.22 -0.94
CA ASP A 20 -12.73 -15.97 -1.40
C ASP A 20 -11.22 -15.91 -1.16
N LYS A 21 -10.50 -15.44 -2.18
CA LYS A 21 -9.05 -15.25 -2.21
C LYS A 21 -8.64 -13.82 -2.57
N ALA A 22 -9.60 -12.98 -2.99
CA ALA A 22 -9.33 -11.65 -3.52
C ALA A 22 -9.62 -10.53 -2.50
N GLY A 23 -10.37 -10.81 -1.43
CA GLY A 23 -10.76 -9.86 -0.40
C GLY A 23 -11.50 -8.66 -0.97
N SER A 24 -11.13 -7.48 -0.48
CA SER A 24 -11.68 -6.17 -0.85
C SER A 24 -11.65 -5.84 -2.36
N ALA A 25 -10.80 -6.48 -3.16
CA ALA A 25 -10.81 -6.33 -4.62
C ALA A 25 -12.15 -6.74 -5.24
N ASN A 26 -12.91 -7.62 -4.57
CA ASN A 26 -14.26 -8.02 -4.97
C ASN A 26 -15.25 -6.86 -5.09
N HIS A 27 -15.00 -5.71 -4.47
CA HIS A 27 -15.80 -4.51 -4.70
C HIS A 27 -15.90 -4.13 -6.18
N MET A 28 -14.90 -4.46 -7.00
CA MET A 28 -14.89 -4.14 -8.42
C MET A 28 -15.76 -5.08 -9.26
N LYS A 29 -16.27 -6.18 -8.70
CA LYS A 29 -17.31 -7.01 -9.35
C LYS A 29 -18.66 -6.29 -9.40
N ASN A 30 -18.87 -5.25 -8.58
CA ASN A 30 -20.06 -4.42 -8.65
C ASN A 30 -19.85 -3.22 -9.59
N PRO A 31 -20.56 -3.16 -10.74
CA PRO A 31 -20.39 -2.06 -11.70
C PRO A 31 -20.79 -0.68 -11.14
N GLU A 32 -21.61 -0.61 -10.08
CA GLU A 32 -21.97 0.67 -9.46
C GLU A 32 -20.78 1.33 -8.73
N ASN A 33 -19.83 0.54 -8.22
CA ASN A 33 -18.60 1.08 -7.64
C ASN A 33 -17.72 1.71 -8.72
N VAL A 34 -17.59 1.04 -9.87
CA VAL A 34 -16.85 1.55 -11.03
C VAL A 34 -17.49 2.82 -11.57
N LYS A 35 -18.83 2.85 -11.73
CA LYS A 35 -19.56 4.05 -12.14
C LYS A 35 -19.36 5.20 -11.15
N ARG A 36 -19.44 4.93 -9.85
CA ARG A 36 -19.22 5.94 -8.80
C ARG A 36 -17.81 6.53 -8.91
N ALA A 37 -16.79 5.69 -9.04
CA ALA A 37 -15.41 6.12 -9.26
C ALA A 37 -15.31 7.05 -10.48
N LEU A 38 -15.74 6.58 -11.65
CA LEU A 38 -15.66 7.34 -12.90
C LEU A 38 -16.47 8.64 -12.87
N SER A 39 -17.56 8.70 -12.10
CA SER A 39 -18.37 9.90 -11.97
C SER A 39 -17.64 11.07 -11.28
N THR A 40 -16.55 10.79 -10.54
CA THR A 40 -15.72 11.82 -9.90
C THR A 40 -14.80 12.56 -10.88
N VAL A 41 -14.57 12.01 -12.08
CA VAL A 41 -13.73 12.64 -13.10
C VAL A 41 -14.46 13.85 -13.67
N LYS A 42 -13.97 15.06 -13.34
CA LYS A 42 -14.58 16.33 -13.79
C LYS A 42 -13.71 17.09 -14.77
N LYS A 43 -12.38 16.99 -14.62
CA LYS A 43 -11.41 17.70 -15.45
C LYS A 43 -10.90 16.85 -16.62
N PHE A 44 -11.17 15.54 -16.61
CA PHE A 44 -10.70 14.58 -17.61
C PHE A 44 -9.17 14.60 -17.72
N LYS A 45 -8.50 14.73 -16.58
CA LYS A 45 -7.03 14.67 -16.47
C LYS A 45 -6.63 13.38 -15.78
N ALA A 46 -5.40 12.96 -16.04
CA ALA A 46 -4.79 11.80 -15.41
C ALA A 46 -3.47 12.20 -14.75
N ILE A 47 -3.16 11.59 -13.63
CA ILE A 47 -1.85 11.68 -12.97
C ILE A 47 -1.43 10.29 -12.49
N SER A 48 -0.16 9.95 -12.71
CA SER A 48 0.43 8.73 -12.14
C SER A 48 0.97 9.02 -10.75
N VAL A 49 0.74 8.11 -9.81
CA VAL A 49 1.10 8.29 -8.39
C VAL A 49 2.09 7.24 -7.89
N GLY A 50 2.81 6.56 -8.78
CA GLY A 50 3.93 5.70 -8.42
C GLY A 50 5.23 6.48 -8.19
N LYS A 51 6.07 5.99 -7.27
CA LYS A 51 7.46 6.43 -7.08
C LYS A 51 8.41 5.69 -8.02
N TYR A 52 9.56 6.30 -8.31
CA TYR A 52 10.56 5.67 -9.18
C TYR A 52 11.20 4.43 -8.53
N TYR A 53 11.34 3.37 -9.30
CA TYR A 53 12.15 2.20 -8.94
C TYR A 53 13.62 2.43 -9.30
N HIS A 54 14.52 2.43 -8.31
CA HIS A 54 15.96 2.60 -8.54
C HIS A 54 16.79 2.11 -7.35
N ARG A 55 18.09 1.87 -7.60
CA ARG A 55 19.03 1.26 -6.65
C ARG A 55 19.21 1.97 -5.32
N GLU A 56 18.99 3.27 -5.32
CA GLU A 56 19.19 4.11 -4.15
C GLU A 56 17.88 4.49 -3.42
N ALA A 57 16.76 3.87 -3.82
CA ALA A 57 15.45 4.18 -3.24
C ALA A 57 15.37 3.67 -1.80
N PRO A 58 14.68 4.39 -0.90
CA PRO A 58 14.41 3.87 0.43
C PRO A 58 13.67 2.53 0.37
N ALA A 59 14.06 1.61 1.24
CA ALA A 59 13.50 0.26 1.28
C ALA A 59 13.57 -0.27 2.72
N PHE A 60 12.63 -1.12 3.08
CA PHE A 60 12.59 -1.72 4.41
C PHE A 60 13.68 -2.80 4.56
N GLY A 61 14.46 -2.73 5.63
CA GLY A 61 15.50 -3.72 5.93
C GLY A 61 16.50 -3.89 4.77
N PRO A 62 16.81 -5.13 4.34
CA PRO A 62 17.78 -5.40 3.28
C PRO A 62 17.18 -5.33 1.86
N ARG A 63 15.90 -4.97 1.71
CA ARG A 63 15.22 -4.95 0.40
C ARG A 63 15.87 -3.93 -0.54
N GLY A 64 15.74 -4.13 -1.85
CA GLY A 64 16.30 -3.18 -2.81
C GLY A 64 15.95 -3.44 -4.27
N TRP A 65 16.36 -2.50 -5.13
CA TRP A 65 16.16 -2.57 -6.58
C TRP A 65 17.50 -2.59 -7.31
N ASN A 66 17.94 -3.76 -7.77
CA ASN A 66 19.17 -3.86 -8.55
C ASN A 66 18.87 -4.22 -10.00
N MET A 67 19.01 -3.24 -10.91
CA MET A 67 18.80 -3.40 -12.34
C MET A 67 20.13 -3.39 -13.08
N THR A 68 20.33 -4.35 -13.97
CA THR A 68 21.46 -4.40 -14.90
C THR A 68 20.98 -4.52 -16.34
N ILE A 69 21.67 -3.87 -17.26
CA ILE A 69 21.54 -4.11 -18.71
C ILE A 69 22.71 -5.03 -19.09
N PRO A 70 22.47 -6.22 -19.65
CA PRO A 70 23.52 -7.24 -19.82
C PRO A 70 24.50 -6.93 -20.97
N GLY A 71 24.20 -5.96 -21.85
CA GLY A 71 25.11 -5.56 -22.93
C GLY A 71 24.92 -4.13 -23.43
N THR A 72 25.87 -3.63 -24.21
CA THR A 72 25.83 -2.30 -24.84
C THR A 72 26.09 -2.39 -26.36
N PRO A 73 25.09 -2.74 -27.18
CA PRO A 73 23.71 -3.13 -26.86
C PRO A 73 23.62 -4.57 -26.33
N THR A 74 22.45 -4.99 -25.84
CA THR A 74 22.25 -6.40 -25.48
C THR A 74 22.38 -7.31 -26.70
N GLY A 75 21.87 -6.87 -27.85
CA GLY A 75 21.99 -7.61 -29.10
C GLY A 75 21.96 -6.72 -30.34
N GLY A 76 22.45 -7.27 -31.44
CA GLY A 76 22.52 -6.63 -32.76
C GLY A 76 23.95 -6.28 -33.19
N PRO A 77 24.11 -5.61 -34.35
CA PRO A 77 23.04 -5.24 -35.29
C PRO A 77 22.46 -6.44 -36.05
N PHE A 78 21.16 -6.39 -36.38
CA PHE A 78 20.44 -7.39 -37.17
C PHE A 78 19.80 -6.80 -38.42
N GLY A 79 19.80 -7.57 -39.52
CA GLY A 79 19.16 -7.20 -40.79
C GLY A 79 19.82 -6.03 -41.53
N ALA A 80 19.33 -5.74 -42.73
CA ALA A 80 19.81 -4.61 -43.55
C ALA A 80 19.49 -3.23 -42.94
N ASN A 81 18.54 -3.18 -42.00
CA ASN A 81 18.19 -1.98 -41.23
C ASN A 81 19.00 -1.81 -39.93
N ALA A 82 20.00 -2.69 -39.68
CA ALA A 82 20.92 -2.60 -38.54
C ALA A 82 20.25 -2.44 -37.17
N LEU A 83 19.15 -3.18 -36.91
CA LEU A 83 18.41 -3.15 -35.65
C LEU A 83 19.27 -3.64 -34.48
N PHE A 84 19.20 -2.96 -33.34
CA PHE A 84 19.77 -3.39 -32.07
C PHE A 84 18.73 -3.25 -30.95
N TYR A 85 18.94 -3.90 -29.81
CA TYR A 85 18.04 -3.82 -28.64
C TYR A 85 18.78 -3.90 -27.30
N HIS A 86 18.10 -3.54 -26.22
CA HIS A 86 18.54 -3.70 -24.83
C HIS A 86 17.50 -4.53 -24.06
N ASP A 87 17.95 -5.21 -23.00
CA ASP A 87 17.13 -5.94 -22.05
C ASP A 87 17.57 -5.55 -20.63
N GLU A 88 16.73 -5.79 -19.63
CA GLU A 88 17.06 -5.59 -18.23
C GLU A 88 16.95 -6.91 -17.44
N LEU A 89 17.89 -7.14 -16.51
CA LEU A 89 17.73 -8.08 -15.41
C LEU A 89 17.50 -7.27 -14.13
N VAL A 90 16.43 -7.59 -13.40
CA VAL A 90 16.15 -7.00 -12.09
C VAL A 90 16.21 -8.06 -11.00
N THR A 91 17.04 -7.83 -9.99
CA THR A 91 17.01 -8.56 -8.72
C THR A 91 16.38 -7.65 -7.68
N THR A 92 15.19 -8.02 -7.18
CA THR A 92 14.43 -7.23 -6.22
C THR A 92 13.41 -8.09 -5.46
N GLU A 93 12.94 -7.62 -4.31
CA GLU A 93 11.71 -8.07 -3.66
C GLU A 93 10.51 -7.49 -4.42
N ILE A 94 10.15 -8.15 -5.52
CA ILE A 94 9.23 -7.61 -6.54
C ILE A 94 7.93 -7.06 -5.97
N GLY A 95 7.38 -7.68 -4.92
CA GLY A 95 6.14 -7.25 -4.29
C GLY A 95 6.29 -6.18 -3.22
N GLN A 96 7.51 -5.85 -2.78
CA GLN A 96 7.76 -5.03 -1.59
C GLN A 96 8.89 -4.01 -1.76
N ILE A 97 8.82 -3.26 -2.86
CA ILE A 97 9.79 -2.22 -3.17
C ILE A 97 9.09 -0.99 -3.76
N GLN A 98 9.46 0.20 -3.28
CA GLN A 98 8.86 1.47 -3.71
C GLN A 98 7.33 1.42 -3.72
N THR A 99 6.64 2.03 -4.69
CA THR A 99 5.19 1.90 -4.77
C THR A 99 4.82 0.43 -4.92
N GLN A 100 4.28 -0.15 -3.86
CA GLN A 100 4.11 -1.59 -3.74
C GLN A 100 2.71 -1.88 -3.23
N PHE A 101 2.19 -3.03 -3.62
CA PHE A 101 0.94 -3.58 -3.14
C PHE A 101 1.21 -4.80 -2.28
N ASP A 102 0.64 -4.81 -1.09
CA ASP A 102 0.66 -5.99 -0.23
C ASP A 102 -0.65 -6.76 -0.40
N GLY A 103 -0.53 -7.99 -0.91
CA GLY A 103 -1.65 -8.87 -1.20
C GLY A 103 -1.94 -9.87 -0.08
N PRO A 104 -2.86 -10.82 -0.35
CA PRO A 104 -3.39 -11.75 0.66
C PRO A 104 -2.34 -12.57 1.41
N GLY A 105 -1.20 -12.80 0.76
CA GLY A 105 -0.09 -13.57 1.27
C GLY A 105 0.96 -12.80 2.08
N HIS A 106 0.86 -11.47 2.18
CA HIS A 106 1.96 -10.66 2.70
C HIS A 106 2.08 -10.73 4.23
N ILE A 107 0.99 -10.46 4.95
CA ILE A 107 0.96 -10.41 6.41
C ILE A 107 -0.07 -11.39 6.96
N GLY A 108 0.33 -12.10 8.02
CA GLY A 108 -0.51 -12.94 8.85
C GLY A 108 -0.10 -12.86 10.30
N VAL A 109 -0.88 -13.54 11.16
CA VAL A 109 -0.63 -13.64 12.59
C VAL A 109 -0.40 -15.09 13.01
N ASN A 110 0.31 -15.29 14.13
CA ASN A 110 0.45 -16.59 14.75
C ASN A 110 -0.61 -16.78 15.85
N THR A 111 -1.50 -17.73 15.63
CA THR A 111 -2.53 -18.18 16.57
C THR A 111 -2.10 -19.49 17.22
N SER A 112 -2.77 -19.91 18.30
CA SER A 112 -2.63 -21.24 18.91
C SER A 112 -2.86 -22.41 17.95
N ASN A 113 -3.59 -22.20 16.84
CA ASN A 113 -3.79 -23.17 15.78
C ASN A 113 -2.81 -23.04 14.60
N GLY A 114 -1.79 -22.18 14.72
CA GLY A 114 -0.76 -21.95 13.71
C GLY A 114 -0.90 -20.61 12.99
N MET A 115 -0.24 -20.51 11.84
CA MET A 115 -0.26 -19.31 10.99
C MET A 115 -1.67 -19.07 10.44
N PHE A 116 -2.11 -17.82 10.49
CA PHE A 116 -3.41 -17.38 10.03
C PHE A 116 -3.24 -16.14 9.14
N LEU A 117 -3.64 -16.27 7.88
CA LEU A 117 -3.80 -15.19 6.91
C LEU A 117 -5.29 -14.86 6.73
N TYR A 118 -5.58 -13.90 5.87
CA TYR A 118 -6.95 -13.59 5.44
C TYR A 118 -7.78 -14.86 5.18
N ASN A 119 -9.06 -14.83 5.57
CA ASN A 119 -10.02 -15.91 5.35
C ASN A 119 -9.60 -17.27 5.96
N GLY A 120 -8.66 -17.27 6.91
CA GLY A 120 -8.18 -18.49 7.59
C GLY A 120 -7.18 -19.29 6.77
N PHE A 121 -6.62 -18.71 5.70
CA PHE A 121 -5.57 -19.38 4.95
C PHE A 121 -4.37 -19.67 5.85
N ASN A 122 -3.90 -20.92 5.81
CA ASN A 122 -2.72 -21.35 6.53
C ASN A 122 -1.65 -21.74 5.49
N PRO A 123 -0.53 -21.02 5.38
CA PRO A 123 0.56 -21.34 4.46
C PRO A 123 1.11 -22.76 4.60
N MET A 124 0.94 -23.39 5.76
CA MET A 124 1.38 -24.76 6.03
C MET A 124 0.40 -25.82 5.53
N ASN A 125 -0.78 -25.45 5.02
CA ASN A 125 -1.70 -26.39 4.41
C ASN A 125 -1.05 -27.03 3.16
N PRO A 126 -0.94 -28.37 3.09
CA PRO A 126 -0.28 -29.05 1.98
C PRO A 126 -1.06 -29.00 0.66
N GLU A 127 -2.36 -28.70 0.68
CA GLU A 127 -3.21 -28.68 -0.51
C GLU A 127 -3.19 -27.33 -1.23
N ASN A 128 -3.13 -26.23 -0.47
CA ASN A 128 -3.32 -24.89 -1.02
C ASN A 128 -2.45 -23.79 -0.39
N GLY A 129 -1.48 -24.15 0.46
CA GLY A 129 -0.52 -23.24 1.07
C GLY A 129 0.74 -23.06 0.20
N TYR A 130 1.93 -23.24 0.79
CA TYR A 130 3.20 -23.08 0.08
C TYR A 130 3.34 -24.01 -1.13
N GLU A 131 3.55 -23.43 -2.30
CA GLU A 131 3.98 -24.16 -3.50
C GLU A 131 5.47 -24.46 -3.42
N ARG A 132 5.86 -25.69 -3.76
CA ARG A 132 7.24 -26.16 -3.63
C ARG A 132 7.81 -26.67 -4.95
N GLY A 133 8.96 -26.12 -5.32
CA GLY A 133 9.77 -26.57 -6.46
C GLY A 133 10.84 -27.60 -6.07
N ALA A 134 11.83 -27.76 -6.95
CA ALA A 134 12.96 -28.68 -6.74
C ALA A 134 13.67 -28.42 -5.40
N GLY A 135 13.99 -29.50 -4.67
CA GLY A 135 14.65 -29.43 -3.37
C GLY A 135 13.79 -28.84 -2.23
N GLY A 136 12.47 -28.72 -2.42
CA GLY A 136 11.54 -28.22 -1.39
C GLY A 136 11.52 -26.69 -1.26
N ARG A 137 12.16 -25.97 -2.19
CA ARG A 137 12.15 -24.50 -2.24
C ARG A 137 10.72 -23.99 -2.40
N VAL A 138 10.31 -23.06 -1.54
CA VAL A 138 9.04 -22.33 -1.70
C VAL A 138 9.13 -21.42 -2.92
N VAL A 139 8.17 -21.53 -3.83
CA VAL A 139 8.11 -20.79 -5.10
C VAL A 139 6.82 -20.01 -5.29
N GLY A 140 5.86 -20.17 -4.39
CA GLY A 140 4.56 -19.49 -4.41
C GLY A 140 3.77 -19.74 -3.13
N LEU A 141 2.66 -19.02 -2.97
CA LEU A 141 1.79 -19.08 -1.80
C LEU A 141 0.34 -19.49 -2.13
N GLY A 142 0.15 -20.29 -3.18
CA GLY A 142 -1.12 -20.94 -3.49
C GLY A 142 -2.32 -20.00 -3.40
N ASP A 143 -3.30 -20.34 -2.56
CA ASP A 143 -4.56 -19.59 -2.42
C ASP A 143 -4.41 -18.18 -1.87
N ALA A 144 -3.25 -17.83 -1.32
CA ALA A 144 -2.93 -16.48 -0.85
C ALA A 144 -2.10 -15.66 -1.87
N GLY A 145 -2.03 -16.13 -3.12
CA GLY A 145 -1.35 -15.46 -4.22
C GLY A 145 -2.05 -14.16 -4.68
N VAL A 146 -1.24 -13.18 -5.11
CA VAL A 146 -1.69 -11.86 -5.58
C VAL A 146 -2.48 -11.94 -6.91
N GLU A 147 -2.33 -13.02 -7.67
CA GLU A 147 -3.05 -13.25 -8.91
C GLU A 147 -4.57 -13.19 -8.74
N HIS A 148 -5.10 -13.62 -7.59
CA HIS A 148 -6.53 -13.57 -7.29
C HIS A 148 -7.07 -12.14 -7.22
N VAL A 149 -6.23 -11.21 -6.73
CA VAL A 149 -6.52 -9.77 -6.79
C VAL A 149 -6.35 -9.24 -8.22
N ALA A 150 -5.31 -9.69 -8.93
CA ALA A 150 -4.97 -9.28 -10.31
C ALA A 150 -5.99 -9.73 -11.37
N GLU A 151 -6.93 -10.60 -11.04
CA GLU A 151 -8.05 -10.95 -11.90
C GLU A 151 -9.05 -9.81 -12.06
N THR A 152 -9.15 -8.92 -11.06
CA THR A 152 -10.11 -7.81 -11.07
C THR A 152 -9.45 -6.44 -11.04
N GLY A 153 -8.41 -6.26 -10.20
CA GLY A 153 -7.81 -4.94 -9.95
C GLY A 153 -8.77 -3.98 -9.22
N PHE A 154 -8.51 -2.69 -9.35
CA PHE A 154 -9.16 -1.61 -8.61
C PHE A 154 -9.57 -0.47 -9.55
N VAL A 155 -10.86 -0.13 -9.55
CA VAL A 155 -11.45 1.09 -10.12
C VAL A 155 -12.42 1.68 -9.11
N CYS A 156 -11.89 2.43 -8.15
CA CYS A 156 -12.61 2.90 -6.96
C CYS A 156 -12.59 4.43 -6.87
N ARG A 157 -13.58 4.99 -6.17
CA ARG A 157 -13.53 6.39 -5.77
C ARG A 157 -12.37 6.56 -4.79
N LEU A 158 -11.45 7.44 -5.14
CA LEU A 158 -10.34 7.85 -4.30
C LEU A 158 -10.77 8.97 -3.36
N VAL A 159 -10.40 8.85 -2.09
CA VAL A 159 -10.45 9.90 -1.08
C VAL A 159 -9.03 10.13 -0.59
N VAL A 160 -8.48 11.33 -0.79
CA VAL A 160 -7.13 11.68 -0.31
C VAL A 160 -7.24 12.49 0.97
N LEU A 161 -6.61 12.03 2.03
CA LEU A 161 -6.60 12.64 3.36
C LEU A 161 -5.30 13.42 3.57
N ASP A 162 -5.37 14.75 3.56
CA ASP A 162 -4.23 15.64 3.85
C ASP A 162 -4.06 15.83 5.36
N ALA A 163 -3.43 14.86 5.99
CA ALA A 163 -3.21 14.87 7.43
C ALA A 163 -2.22 15.96 7.85
N VAL A 164 -1.25 16.32 7.01
CA VAL A 164 -0.32 17.43 7.28
C VAL A 164 -1.09 18.75 7.41
N ALA A 165 -1.96 19.08 6.45
CA ALA A 165 -2.78 20.28 6.52
C ALA A 165 -3.72 20.28 7.73
N TYR A 166 -4.32 19.12 8.04
CA TYR A 166 -5.23 19.00 9.17
C TYR A 166 -4.53 19.15 10.52
N LYS A 167 -3.43 18.44 10.76
CA LYS A 167 -2.66 18.52 12.02
C LYS A 167 -2.09 19.92 12.25
N LYS A 168 -1.73 20.65 11.19
CA LYS A 168 -1.41 22.10 11.27
C LYS A 168 -2.61 22.93 11.71
N LYS A 169 -3.77 22.72 11.07
CA LYS A 169 -5.00 23.47 11.33
C LYS A 169 -5.45 23.33 12.79
N ILE A 170 -5.31 22.14 13.38
CA ILE A 170 -5.67 21.89 14.78
C ILE A 170 -4.52 22.15 15.77
N GLY A 171 -3.38 22.67 15.30
CA GLY A 171 -2.26 23.08 16.15
C GLY A 171 -1.45 21.93 16.76
N GLN A 172 -1.55 20.71 16.24
CA GLN A 172 -0.79 19.56 16.72
C GLN A 172 0.63 19.49 16.14
N ILE A 173 0.90 20.17 15.02
CA ILE A 173 2.24 20.32 14.45
C ILE A 173 2.49 21.77 14.02
N SER A 174 3.77 22.13 13.86
CA SER A 174 4.16 23.47 13.39
C SER A 174 3.60 23.79 12.01
N LEU A 175 3.22 25.05 11.77
CA LEU A 175 2.81 25.55 10.45
C LEU A 175 3.90 25.34 9.37
N SER A 176 5.17 25.31 9.77
CA SER A 176 6.31 25.06 8.88
C SER A 176 6.60 23.58 8.62
N ALA A 177 5.93 22.64 9.29
CA ALA A 177 6.20 21.21 9.12
C ALA A 177 5.88 20.74 7.69
N GLU A 178 6.79 20.00 7.05
CA GLU A 178 6.53 19.39 5.73
C GLU A 178 5.98 17.95 5.83
N MET A 179 6.04 17.36 7.02
CA MET A 179 5.56 16.02 7.31
C MET A 179 5.08 15.91 8.75
N LEU A 180 4.28 14.89 9.04
CA LEU A 180 3.96 14.48 10.40
C LEU A 180 5.21 13.92 11.11
N PRO A 181 5.37 14.12 12.44
CA PRO A 181 6.48 13.53 13.19
C PRO A 181 6.35 12.01 13.26
N ILE A 182 7.47 11.28 13.30
CA ILE A 182 7.45 9.84 13.55
C ILE A 182 7.10 9.60 15.03
N PRO A 183 5.98 8.93 15.34
CA PRO A 183 5.58 8.64 16.71
C PRO A 183 6.50 7.59 17.34
N LYS A 184 6.84 7.77 18.62
CA LYS A 184 7.65 6.84 19.42
C LYS A 184 6.82 6.12 20.48
N THR A 185 5.72 6.74 20.91
CA THR A 185 4.76 6.22 21.89
C THR A 185 3.33 6.55 21.46
N SER A 186 2.34 5.96 22.12
CA SER A 186 0.92 6.30 21.93
C SER A 186 0.57 7.75 22.29
N ALA A 187 1.42 8.44 23.05
CA ALA A 187 1.25 9.86 23.39
C ALA A 187 1.63 10.81 22.24
N ASP A 188 2.33 10.33 21.21
CA ASP A 188 2.83 11.15 20.09
C ASP A 188 1.75 11.39 19.01
N VAL A 189 0.62 11.95 19.41
CA VAL A 189 -0.61 12.11 18.59
C VAL A 189 -0.44 12.95 17.31
N GLY A 190 0.67 13.68 17.16
CA GLY A 190 0.98 14.42 15.94
C GLY A 190 1.32 13.52 14.75
N GLY A 191 1.84 12.31 15.01
CA GLY A 191 2.24 11.32 14.01
C GLY A 191 1.22 10.21 13.74
N ILE A 192 0.16 10.17 14.55
CA ILE A 192 -0.87 9.12 14.54
C ILE A 192 -2.15 9.73 14.00
N VAL A 193 -2.69 9.16 12.92
CA VAL A 193 -3.95 9.60 12.30
C VAL A 193 -5.08 8.67 12.73
N THR A 194 -5.96 9.15 13.61
CA THR A 194 -7.06 8.40 14.23
C THR A 194 -8.35 8.47 13.41
N ALA A 195 -9.39 7.73 13.83
CA ALA A 195 -10.74 7.87 13.26
C ALA A 195 -11.29 9.30 13.37
N ASP A 196 -11.07 9.98 14.48
CA ASP A 196 -11.49 11.38 14.68
C ASP A 196 -10.75 12.33 13.73
N ASP A 197 -9.46 12.06 13.47
CA ASP A 197 -8.70 12.82 12.49
C ASP A 197 -9.27 12.64 11.09
N ILE A 198 -9.69 11.43 10.70
CA ILE A 198 -10.32 11.18 9.40
C ILE A 198 -11.56 12.06 9.23
N ASP A 199 -12.48 12.04 10.18
CA ASP A 199 -13.70 12.84 10.10
C ASP A 199 -13.39 14.35 10.07
N GLY A 200 -12.36 14.77 10.82
CA GLY A 200 -11.85 16.14 10.80
C GLY A 200 -11.25 16.55 9.45
N ILE A 201 -10.49 15.67 8.80
CA ILE A 201 -9.89 15.87 7.48
C ILE A 201 -10.99 15.96 6.41
N LEU A 202 -11.95 15.03 6.42
CA LEU A 202 -13.08 15.05 5.48
C LEU A 202 -13.86 16.36 5.57
N LYS A 203 -14.17 16.81 6.80
CA LYS A 203 -14.83 18.10 7.03
C LYS A 203 -13.97 19.29 6.60
N MET A 204 -12.67 19.27 6.87
CA MET A 204 -11.75 20.33 6.46
C MET A 204 -11.68 20.47 4.93
N GLN A 205 -11.66 19.34 4.21
CA GLN A 205 -11.54 19.32 2.76
C GLN A 205 -12.90 19.42 2.04
N GLY A 206 -14.02 19.38 2.77
CA GLY A 206 -15.37 19.41 2.19
C GLY A 206 -15.72 18.14 1.42
N LEU A 207 -15.17 17.00 1.83
CA LEU A 207 -15.42 15.70 1.20
C LEU A 207 -16.64 15.01 1.81
N SER A 208 -17.32 14.20 0.99
CA SER A 208 -18.37 13.30 1.49
C SER A 208 -17.76 12.18 2.34
N PRO A 209 -18.51 11.62 3.32
CA PRO A 209 -18.04 10.49 4.13
C PRO A 209 -17.49 9.34 3.29
N ILE A 210 -16.53 8.61 3.85
CA ILE A 210 -15.98 7.38 3.25
C ILE A 210 -17.06 6.29 3.26
N GLN A 211 -17.15 5.54 2.17
CA GLN A 211 -18.16 4.51 1.95
C GLN A 211 -17.50 3.19 1.53
N SER A 212 -18.29 2.12 1.56
CA SER A 212 -17.83 0.80 1.13
C SER A 212 -17.35 0.79 -0.32
N GLY A 213 -16.22 0.13 -0.57
CA GLY A 213 -15.57 0.06 -1.88
C GLY A 213 -14.79 1.30 -2.31
N ASP A 214 -14.66 2.32 -1.45
CA ASP A 214 -13.77 3.45 -1.73
C ASP A 214 -12.30 3.08 -1.51
N CYS A 215 -11.39 3.80 -2.15
CA CYS A 215 -9.96 3.72 -1.88
C CYS A 215 -9.53 4.99 -1.14
N VAL A 216 -8.73 4.84 -0.10
CA VAL A 216 -8.37 5.94 0.81
C VAL A 216 -6.86 6.12 0.84
N ALA A 217 -6.38 7.30 0.46
CA ALA A 217 -4.96 7.64 0.50
C ALA A 217 -4.64 8.60 1.64
N LEU A 218 -3.56 8.35 2.37
CA LEU A 218 -3.04 9.24 3.40
C LEU A 218 -1.82 10.01 2.92
N HIS A 219 -1.87 11.34 3.00
CA HIS A 219 -0.70 12.18 2.86
C HIS A 219 -0.14 12.51 4.25
N THR A 220 0.96 11.86 4.61
CA THR A 220 1.71 12.14 5.85
C THR A 220 2.83 13.16 5.63
N GLY A 221 3.23 13.37 4.37
CA GLY A 221 4.35 14.21 3.98
C GLY A 221 5.71 13.53 4.15
N GLN A 222 5.80 12.39 4.84
CA GLN A 222 7.09 11.69 5.00
C GLN A 222 7.62 11.23 3.64
N GLY A 223 6.74 10.80 2.74
CA GLY A 223 7.08 10.41 1.39
C GLY A 223 7.71 11.52 0.55
N ASN A 224 7.55 12.78 0.97
CA ASN A 224 8.17 13.93 0.33
C ASN A 224 9.70 13.88 0.42
N THR A 225 10.26 13.22 1.44
CA THR A 225 11.71 13.12 1.65
C THR A 225 12.45 12.32 0.56
N TRP A 226 11.73 11.52 -0.25
CA TRP A 226 12.22 10.90 -1.48
C TRP A 226 11.23 11.03 -2.65
N SER A 227 10.48 12.13 -2.69
CA SER A 227 9.50 12.41 -3.75
C SER A 227 10.13 12.47 -5.14
N ASN A 228 9.32 12.14 -6.15
CA ASN A 228 9.75 12.06 -7.54
C ASN A 228 10.37 13.35 -8.09
N ASP A 229 9.86 14.52 -7.66
CA ASP A 229 10.35 15.84 -8.05
C ASP A 229 11.67 16.22 -7.36
N ARG A 230 11.93 15.70 -6.15
CA ARG A 230 13.19 15.95 -5.42
C ARG A 230 14.28 14.95 -5.81
N TYR A 231 13.91 13.69 -5.93
CA TYR A 231 14.87 12.57 -5.93
C TYR A 231 15.93 12.67 -7.04
N LYS A 232 15.54 13.06 -8.25
CA LYS A 232 16.46 13.18 -9.39
C LYS A 232 17.54 14.25 -9.19
N ALA A 233 17.24 15.29 -8.40
CA ALA A 233 18.16 16.39 -8.09
C ALA A 233 18.97 16.18 -6.80
N MET A 234 18.57 15.24 -5.95
CA MET A 234 19.28 14.94 -4.69
C MET A 234 20.68 14.37 -4.97
N SER A 235 21.66 14.88 -4.23
CA SER A 235 23.00 14.33 -4.07
C SER A 235 22.97 12.95 -3.41
N SER A 236 24.10 12.23 -3.46
CA SER A 236 24.24 10.94 -2.78
C SER A 236 24.04 11.04 -1.26
N ASP A 237 24.48 12.13 -0.63
CA ASP A 237 24.32 12.36 0.81
C ASP A 237 22.86 12.63 1.18
N GLU A 238 22.14 13.42 0.38
CA GLU A 238 20.71 13.66 0.57
C GLU A 238 19.90 12.36 0.41
N ARG A 239 20.26 11.52 -0.58
CA ARG A 239 19.63 10.21 -0.77
C ARG A 239 19.91 9.28 0.41
N ALA A 240 21.13 9.29 0.94
CA ALA A 240 21.48 8.55 2.14
C ALA A 240 20.70 9.03 3.37
N ALA A 241 20.52 10.35 3.53
CA ALA A 241 19.71 10.92 4.59
C ALA A 241 18.23 10.53 4.48
N ALA A 242 17.65 10.50 3.28
CA ALA A 242 16.28 10.04 3.07
C ALA A 242 16.10 8.55 3.44
N ARG A 243 17.07 7.69 3.07
CA ARG A 243 17.09 6.28 3.51
C ARG A 243 17.22 6.15 5.03
N ALA A 244 18.07 6.95 5.65
CA ALA A 244 18.24 6.95 7.10
C ALA A 244 17.01 7.46 7.85
N MET A 245 16.26 8.41 7.27
CA MET A 245 14.96 8.83 7.79
C MET A 245 13.97 7.66 7.69
N PHE A 246 13.86 7.02 6.52
CA PHE A 246 12.91 5.92 6.28
C PHE A 246 13.09 4.79 7.29
N ALA A 247 14.34 4.50 7.68
CA ALA A 247 14.66 3.47 8.66
C ALA A 247 14.26 3.81 10.12
N GLN A 248 13.79 5.03 10.42
CA GLN A 248 13.46 5.46 11.79
C GLN A 248 12.01 5.15 12.21
N GLY A 249 11.20 4.61 11.30
CA GLY A 249 9.75 4.46 11.44
C GLY A 249 9.00 5.46 10.58
N GLU A 250 7.73 5.69 10.88
CA GLU A 250 6.82 6.45 10.05
C GLU A 250 5.59 6.96 10.82
N PRO A 251 5.09 8.15 10.48
CA PRO A 251 3.71 8.50 10.77
C PRO A 251 2.75 7.70 9.87
N GLY A 252 1.50 7.58 10.29
CA GLY A 252 0.52 6.86 9.49
C GLY A 252 -0.84 6.74 10.17
N PHE A 253 -1.64 5.80 9.69
CA PHE A 253 -2.91 5.46 10.31
C PHE A 253 -2.68 4.85 11.70
N GLY A 254 -3.50 5.27 12.65
CA GLY A 254 -3.67 4.59 13.92
C GLY A 254 -4.65 3.42 13.80
N TYR A 255 -4.68 2.55 14.82
CA TYR A 255 -5.58 1.40 14.87
C TYR A 255 -7.07 1.79 14.74
N SER A 256 -7.51 2.87 15.37
CA SER A 256 -8.91 3.33 15.31
C SER A 256 -9.32 3.76 13.89
N ALA A 257 -8.40 4.35 13.13
CA ALA A 257 -8.63 4.66 11.71
C ALA A 257 -8.84 3.38 10.88
N CYS A 258 -8.10 2.33 11.21
CA CYS A 258 -8.15 1.06 10.51
C CYS A 258 -9.39 0.24 10.90
N GLU A 259 -9.85 0.30 12.15
CA GLU A 259 -11.18 -0.18 12.55
C GLU A 259 -12.28 0.55 11.76
N TYR A 260 -12.22 1.89 11.69
CA TYR A 260 -13.17 2.71 10.93
C TYR A 260 -13.30 2.29 9.46
N PHE A 261 -12.17 1.98 8.81
CA PHE A 261 -12.12 1.52 7.43
C PHE A 261 -12.61 0.08 7.26
N GLY A 262 -12.22 -0.83 8.16
CA GLY A 262 -12.62 -2.22 8.15
C GLY A 262 -14.13 -2.41 8.35
N GLU A 263 -14.73 -1.65 9.28
CA GLU A 263 -16.18 -1.62 9.50
C GLU A 263 -16.95 -1.10 8.29
N ARG A 264 -16.37 -0.16 7.53
CA ARG A 264 -16.96 0.36 6.29
C ARG A 264 -16.71 -0.54 5.08
N ASN A 265 -15.86 -1.54 5.21
CA ASN A 265 -15.45 -2.44 4.13
C ASN A 265 -15.03 -1.62 2.90
N ILE A 266 -13.99 -0.81 3.05
CA ILE A 266 -13.39 -0.06 1.94
C ILE A 266 -12.62 -1.00 1.00
N ALA A 267 -12.28 -0.53 -0.21
CA ALA A 267 -11.56 -1.34 -1.19
C ALA A 267 -10.04 -1.38 -0.94
N LEU A 268 -9.41 -0.28 -0.53
CA LEU A 268 -7.95 -0.19 -0.46
C LEU A 268 -7.52 0.97 0.44
N THR A 269 -6.49 0.77 1.26
CA THR A 269 -5.74 1.88 1.87
C THR A 269 -4.48 2.20 1.08
N MET A 270 -4.05 3.44 1.13
CA MET A 270 -2.82 3.88 0.46
C MET A 270 -2.14 4.93 1.32
N GLY A 271 -0.84 5.08 1.17
CA GLY A 271 -0.11 6.15 1.81
C GLY A 271 1.28 6.35 1.23
N ASP A 272 1.94 7.40 1.68
CA ASP A 272 3.25 7.82 1.18
C ASP A 272 4.43 7.28 1.99
N THR A 273 4.15 6.38 2.94
CA THR A 273 5.12 5.78 3.87
C THR A 273 5.35 4.30 3.57
N SER A 274 6.23 3.67 4.35
CA SER A 274 6.70 2.29 4.17
C SER A 274 5.69 1.21 4.53
N ALA A 275 4.78 1.45 5.47
CA ALA A 275 3.72 0.52 5.85
C ALA A 275 2.32 1.16 5.87
N ASN A 276 2.23 2.50 5.83
CA ASN A 276 1.03 3.31 6.07
C ASN A 276 0.52 3.28 7.52
N ASP A 277 1.17 2.53 8.40
CA ASP A 277 0.92 2.50 9.83
C ASP A 277 1.69 3.60 10.54
N ALA A 278 1.16 4.08 11.66
CA ALA A 278 1.97 4.81 12.60
C ALA A 278 2.92 3.83 13.34
N GLN A 279 4.24 4.04 13.27
CA GLN A 279 5.21 3.19 13.99
C GLN A 279 6.57 3.90 14.24
N PRO A 280 7.34 3.53 15.27
CA PRO A 280 7.09 2.44 16.23
C PRO A 280 6.00 2.74 17.27
N GLY A 281 5.67 4.01 17.51
CA GLY A 281 4.53 4.38 18.35
C GLY A 281 3.21 4.30 17.58
N ASN A 282 2.16 3.74 18.20
CA ASN A 282 0.80 3.72 17.66
C ASN A 282 -0.24 3.76 18.80
N GLU A 283 -1.54 3.72 18.49
CA GLU A 283 -2.61 3.77 19.49
C GLU A 283 -2.63 2.58 20.46
N VAL A 284 -2.15 1.42 20.01
CA VAL A 284 -2.10 0.17 20.77
C VAL A 284 -0.65 -0.14 21.14
N GLU A 285 -0.31 0.09 22.41
CA GLU A 285 1.05 -0.09 22.90
C GLU A 285 1.55 -1.53 22.71
N GLY A 286 2.78 -1.66 22.20
CA GLY A 286 3.44 -2.95 21.98
C GLY A 286 3.01 -3.69 20.71
N TRP A 287 2.03 -3.20 19.97
CA TRP A 287 1.67 -3.76 18.66
C TRP A 287 2.59 -3.24 17.56
N ALA A 288 2.91 -4.09 16.60
CA ALA A 288 3.61 -3.70 15.38
C ALA A 288 2.61 -3.68 14.23
N VAL A 289 2.60 -2.60 13.45
CA VAL A 289 1.74 -2.41 12.26
C VAL A 289 0.27 -2.88 12.48
N PRO A 290 -0.44 -2.32 13.47
CA PRO A 290 -1.78 -2.77 13.86
C PRO A 290 -2.80 -2.72 12.70
N CYS A 291 -2.63 -1.83 11.73
CA CYS A 291 -3.51 -1.75 10.56
C CYS A 291 -3.34 -2.92 9.60
N HIS A 292 -2.14 -3.49 9.41
CA HIS A 292 -2.02 -4.73 8.62
C HIS A 292 -2.81 -5.88 9.27
N THR A 293 -2.77 -5.98 10.60
CA THR A 293 -3.55 -7.00 11.32
C THR A 293 -5.06 -6.76 11.16
N GLU A 294 -5.51 -5.54 11.42
CA GLU A 294 -6.94 -5.19 11.37
C GLU A 294 -7.49 -5.22 9.94
N LEU A 295 -6.79 -4.67 8.96
CA LEU A 295 -7.30 -4.56 7.59
C LEU A 295 -7.02 -5.81 6.77
N GLN A 296 -5.78 -6.29 6.70
CA GLN A 296 -5.41 -7.38 5.80
C GLN A 296 -5.88 -8.72 6.35
N VAL A 297 -5.55 -9.03 7.61
CA VAL A 297 -5.82 -10.35 8.18
C VAL A 297 -7.30 -10.54 8.52
N LYS A 298 -7.92 -9.56 9.19
CA LYS A 298 -9.33 -9.66 9.61
C LYS A 298 -10.33 -9.32 8.50
N TYR A 299 -10.11 -8.24 7.75
CA TYR A 299 -11.09 -7.77 6.76
C TYR A 299 -10.77 -8.11 5.30
N GLY A 300 -9.54 -8.50 4.98
CA GLY A 300 -9.10 -8.68 3.58
C GLY A 300 -9.03 -7.36 2.80
N VAL A 301 -8.77 -6.24 3.50
CA VAL A 301 -8.53 -4.92 2.92
C VAL A 301 -7.02 -4.74 2.76
N TRP A 302 -6.60 -4.56 1.51
CA TRP A 302 -5.19 -4.48 1.12
C TRP A 302 -4.68 -3.05 1.14
N ASN A 303 -3.36 -2.86 0.97
CA ASN A 303 -2.77 -1.53 0.91
C ASN A 303 -1.84 -1.31 -0.31
N LEU A 304 -1.64 -0.04 -0.67
CA LEU A 304 -0.47 0.40 -1.43
C LEU A 304 0.41 1.31 -0.59
N GLU A 305 1.68 0.98 -0.51
CA GLU A 305 2.68 1.74 0.25
C GLU A 305 3.53 2.59 -0.69
N ASN A 306 4.21 3.60 -0.15
CA ASN A 306 5.11 4.49 -0.87
C ASN A 306 4.47 5.15 -2.12
N VAL A 307 3.20 5.51 -2.05
CA VAL A 307 2.49 6.24 -3.11
C VAL A 307 2.94 7.70 -3.14
N ASP A 308 3.03 8.31 -4.33
CA ASP A 308 3.27 9.74 -4.51
C ASP A 308 2.00 10.55 -4.22
N THR A 309 1.66 10.68 -2.94
CA THR A 309 0.52 11.50 -2.52
C THR A 309 0.81 13.00 -2.58
N LYS A 310 2.10 13.40 -2.62
CA LYS A 310 2.53 14.80 -2.79
C LYS A 310 1.95 15.41 -4.05
N SER A 311 2.07 14.69 -5.17
CA SER A 311 1.52 15.11 -6.46
C SER A 311 0.00 15.33 -6.41
N LEU A 312 -0.73 14.59 -5.58
CA LEU A 312 -2.17 14.76 -5.39
C LEU A 312 -2.48 16.02 -4.55
N VAL A 313 -1.83 16.19 -3.39
CA VAL A 313 -2.10 17.34 -2.51
C VAL A 313 -1.64 18.66 -3.12
N ASP A 314 -0.49 18.70 -3.80
CA ASP A 314 0.00 19.89 -4.53
C ASP A 314 -0.98 20.29 -5.64
N GLY A 315 -1.57 19.29 -6.30
CA GLY A 315 -2.62 19.46 -7.32
C GLY A 315 -4.00 19.79 -6.75
N LYS A 316 -4.18 19.76 -5.42
CA LYS A 316 -5.47 19.84 -4.72
C LYS A 316 -6.48 18.79 -5.23
N ILE A 317 -5.99 17.59 -5.50
CA ILE A 317 -6.77 16.44 -5.98
C ILE A 317 -7.12 15.60 -4.76
N TYR A 318 -8.25 15.92 -4.13
CA TYR A 318 -8.70 15.23 -2.92
C TYR A 318 -9.74 14.13 -3.18
N GLU A 319 -10.29 14.09 -4.39
CA GLU A 319 -11.22 13.08 -4.86
C GLU A 319 -10.97 12.80 -6.36
N GLY A 320 -11.09 11.53 -6.78
CA GLY A 320 -10.90 11.12 -8.17
C GLY A 320 -11.22 9.63 -8.38
N ALA A 321 -11.03 9.14 -9.60
CA ALA A 321 -11.12 7.71 -9.91
C ALA A 321 -9.71 7.11 -9.85
N PHE A 322 -9.48 6.23 -8.88
CA PHE A 322 -8.23 5.49 -8.77
C PHE A 322 -8.30 4.22 -9.62
N ILE A 323 -7.27 4.00 -10.44
CA ILE A 323 -7.16 2.87 -11.36
C ILE A 323 -5.81 2.19 -11.16
N TRP A 324 -5.85 0.92 -10.79
CA TRP A 324 -4.66 0.12 -10.57
C TRP A 324 -4.98 -1.38 -10.61
N SER A 325 -3.99 -2.19 -10.96
CA SER A 325 -4.05 -3.65 -10.81
C SER A 325 -2.65 -4.16 -10.49
N PRO A 326 -2.50 -5.18 -9.63
CA PRO A 326 -1.22 -5.85 -9.47
C PRO A 326 -0.86 -6.60 -10.77
N LEU A 327 0.43 -6.90 -10.91
CA LEU A 327 0.92 -7.84 -11.91
C LEU A 327 0.31 -9.22 -11.67
N ARG A 328 0.03 -9.95 -12.74
CA ARG A 328 -0.46 -11.33 -12.70
C ARG A 328 0.68 -12.30 -12.42
N ILE A 329 1.16 -12.32 -11.19
CA ILE A 329 2.26 -13.19 -10.73
C ILE A 329 1.67 -14.29 -9.86
N ILE A 330 1.78 -15.53 -10.31
CA ILE A 330 1.27 -16.70 -9.58
C ILE A 330 2.04 -16.87 -8.27
N GLY A 331 1.33 -16.99 -7.16
CA GLY A 331 1.86 -17.29 -5.84
C GLY A 331 2.68 -16.17 -5.18
N ALA A 332 2.77 -14.97 -5.78
CA ALA A 332 3.46 -13.84 -5.15
C ALA A 332 2.61 -13.22 -4.05
N THR A 333 3.24 -12.62 -3.05
CA THR A 333 2.55 -12.00 -1.91
C THR A 333 2.17 -10.53 -2.15
N GLY A 334 2.62 -9.94 -3.25
CA GLY A 334 2.45 -8.53 -3.56
C GLY A 334 2.89 -8.18 -4.97
N SER A 335 2.85 -6.90 -5.32
CA SER A 335 3.19 -6.44 -6.68
C SER A 335 3.75 -5.01 -6.68
N PRO A 336 4.69 -4.68 -7.56
CA PRO A 336 5.01 -3.30 -7.87
C PRO A 336 3.93 -2.74 -8.82
N GLY A 337 3.92 -1.42 -9.03
CA GLY A 337 3.09 -0.80 -10.05
C GLY A 337 3.18 0.71 -10.07
N ASN A 338 2.55 1.30 -11.08
CA ASN A 338 2.37 2.74 -11.18
C ASN A 338 0.87 3.05 -11.28
N PRO A 339 0.20 3.30 -10.15
CA PRO A 339 -1.23 3.60 -10.14
C PRO A 339 -1.55 4.92 -10.85
N ILE A 340 -2.77 5.03 -11.38
CA ILE A 340 -3.25 6.22 -12.07
C ILE A 340 -4.49 6.77 -11.36
N VAL A 341 -4.55 8.10 -11.21
CA VAL A 341 -5.74 8.82 -10.74
C VAL A 341 -6.29 9.67 -11.87
N LEU A 342 -7.57 9.48 -12.18
CA LEU A 342 -8.33 10.36 -13.07
C LEU A 342 -9.15 11.35 -12.26
N TYR A 343 -9.21 12.62 -12.69
CA TYR A 343 -9.90 13.69 -11.97
C TYR A 343 -10.39 14.80 -12.90
#